data_AF-A0A3D3RL76-F1
#
_entry.id   AF-A0A3D3RL76-F1
#
_cell.length_a   1.000
_cell.length_b   1.000
_cell.length_c   1.000
_cell.angle_alpha   90.00
_cell.angle_beta   90.00
_cell.angle_gamma   90.00
#
_symmetry.space_group_name_H-M   'P 1'
#
loop_
_entity.id
_entity.type
_entity.pdbx_description
1 polymer ?
#
loop_
_entity_poly.entity_id
_entity_poly.type
_entity_poly.pdbx_seq_one_letter_code
_entity_poly.pdbx_strand_id
1 'polypeptide(L)'
;MDSIPQQILIQIILILLNAFFAGTEIALLSLNSGKLRKMQEEGDKKAGKLLKLVEQPAAFLSTIQIGITLAGFLGSAFAAENFSGYIVDWVINDLGFDAIPLKLLSTLS
;
A
#
# COMPACT_ATOMS: atom_id res chain seq x y z
N MET A 1 -15.69 -14.85 10.94
CA MET A 1 -15.64 -13.38 10.73
C MET A 1 -16.61 -13.11 9.60
N ASP A 2 -17.89 -12.90 9.94
CA ASP A 2 -18.98 -13.37 9.07
C ASP A 2 -19.71 -12.23 8.33
N SER A 3 -19.11 -11.04 8.21
CA SER A 3 -19.74 -9.90 7.54
C SER A 3 -18.79 -9.12 6.62
N ILE A 4 -19.17 -9.01 5.35
CA ILE A 4 -18.50 -8.21 4.30
C ILE A 4 -18.11 -6.80 4.75
N PRO A 5 -18.96 -6.05 5.50
CA PRO A 5 -18.59 -4.71 5.97
C PRO A 5 -17.35 -4.68 6.86
N GLN A 6 -17.14 -5.71 7.69
CA GLN A 6 -15.95 -5.80 8.55
C GLN A 6 -14.68 -6.06 7.73
N GLN A 7 -14.76 -6.91 6.70
CA GLN A 7 -13.63 -7.15 5.80
C GLN A 7 -13.24 -5.88 5.02
N ILE A 8 -14.23 -5.14 4.51
CA ILE A 8 -14.00 -3.86 3.83
C ILE A 8 -13.38 -2.85 4.80
N LEU A 9 -13.86 -2.76 6.04
CA LEU A 9 -13.27 -1.86 7.04
C LEU A 9 -11.79 -2.16 7.28
N ILE A 10 -11.42 -3.43 7.45
CA ILE A 10 -10.03 -3.85 7.61
C ILE A 10 -9.21 -3.50 6.36
N GLN A 11 -9.74 -3.77 5.17
CA GLN A 11 -9.08 -3.42 3.90
C GLN A 11 -8.83 -1.92 3.78
N ILE A 12 -9.81 -1.08 4.15
CA ILE A 12 -9.66 0.38 4.16
C ILE A 12 -8.55 0.80 5.11
N ILE A 13 -8.47 0.21 6.31
CA ILE A 13 -7.39 0.51 7.27
C ILE A 13 -6.02 0.15 6.68
N LEU A 14 -5.89 -1.00 6.02
CA LEU A 14 -4.63 -1.41 5.37
C LEU A 14 -4.26 -0.47 4.21
N ILE A 15 -5.23 -0.02 3.41
CA ILE A 15 -5.02 0.97 2.36
C ILE A 15 -4.56 2.31 2.96
N LEU A 16 -5.22 2.79 4.02
CA LEU A 16 -4.84 4.03 4.70
C LEU A 16 -3.45 3.96 5.30
N LEU A 17 -3.05 2.80 5.83
CA LEU A 17 -1.69 2.58 6.32
C LEU A 17 -0.68 2.71 5.17
N ASN A 18 -0.94 2.08 4.03
CA ASN A 18 -0.06 2.21 2.86
C ASN A 18 0.00 3.66 2.35
N ALA A 19 -1.16 4.33 2.26
CA ALA A 19 -1.27 5.72 1.87
C ALA A 19 -0.55 6.67 2.83
N PHE A 20 -0.52 6.38 4.14
CA PHE A 20 0.23 7.14 5.13
C PHE A 20 1.75 7.06 4.86
N PHE A 21 2.28 5.88 4.58
CA PHE A 21 3.69 5.72 4.26
C PHE A 21 4.05 6.40 2.93
N ALA A 22 3.25 6.19 1.88
CA ALA A 22 3.42 6.87 0.60
C ALA A 22 3.34 8.40 0.74
N GLY A 23 2.39 8.91 1.53
CA GLY A 23 2.27 10.33 1.84
C GLY A 23 3.49 10.89 2.58
N THR A 24 4.05 10.11 3.50
CA THR A 24 5.28 10.49 4.24
C THR A 24 6.49 10.58 3.31
N GLU A 25 6.63 9.65 2.37
CA GLU A 25 7.67 9.67 1.33
C GLU A 25 7.57 10.94 0.47
N ILE A 26 6.38 11.22 -0.08
CA ILE A 26 6.17 12.40 -0.91
C ILE A 26 6.38 13.70 -0.11
N ALA A 27 5.91 13.73 1.14
CA ALA A 27 6.13 14.88 2.03
C ALA A 27 7.63 15.13 2.23
N LEU A 28 8.42 14.09 2.52
CA LEU A 28 9.87 14.21 2.69
C LEU A 28 10.55 14.72 1.41
N LEU A 29 10.22 14.14 0.25
CA LEU A 29 10.79 14.53 -1.03
C LEU A 29 10.41 15.96 -1.45
N SER A 30 9.29 16.48 -0.96
CA SER A 30 8.83 17.84 -1.23
C SER A 30 9.53 18.92 -0.37
N LEU A 31 10.24 18.53 0.69
CA LEU A 31 10.88 19.49 1.59
C LEU A 31 12.09 20.15 0.92
N ASN A 32 12.16 21.49 1.06
CA ASN A 32 13.30 22.27 0.58
C ASN A 32 14.36 22.41 1.70
N SER A 33 15.54 21.84 1.47
CA SER A 33 16.68 21.89 2.39
C SER A 33 17.15 23.32 2.71
N GLY A 34 17.12 24.24 1.74
CA GLY A 34 17.48 25.64 1.95
C GLY A 34 16.53 26.36 2.91
N LYS A 35 15.22 26.11 2.78
CA LYS A 35 14.21 26.65 3.72
C LYS A 35 14.39 26.08 5.13
N LEU A 36 14.64 24.77 5.23
CA LEU A 36 14.87 24.09 6.52
C LEU A 36 16.14 24.60 7.21
N ARG A 37 17.21 24.85 6.46
CA ARG A 37 18.46 25.41 6.99
C ARG A 37 18.25 26.81 7.56
N LYS A 38 17.50 27.67 6.86
CA LYS A 38 17.12 28.99 7.37
C LYS A 38 16.31 28.90 8.66
N MET A 39 15.29 28.03 8.71
CA MET A 39 14.48 27.82 9.92
C MET A 39 15.30 27.27 11.10
N GLN A 40 16.30 26.43 10.84
CA GLN A 40 17.23 25.96 11.86
C GLN A 40 18.09 27.10 12.42
N GLU A 41 18.60 27.98 11.54
CA GLU A 41 19.37 29.17 11.93
C GLU A 41 18.53 30.15 12.76
N GLU A 42 17.23 30.25 12.47
CA GLU A 42 16.24 31.03 13.25
C GLU A 42 15.89 30.38 14.62
N GLY A 43 16.48 29.22 14.95
CA GLY A 43 16.35 28.57 16.26
C GLY A 43 15.35 27.41 16.31
N ASP A 44 14.74 27.00 15.19
CA ASP A 44 13.83 25.86 15.16
C ASP A 44 14.59 24.52 15.27
N LYS A 45 14.54 23.92 16.47
CA LYS A 45 15.14 22.61 16.75
C LYS A 45 14.53 21.47 15.92
N LYS A 46 13.27 21.58 15.48
CA LYS A 46 12.60 20.58 14.62
C LYS A 46 13.10 20.71 13.19
N ALA A 47 13.30 21.92 12.69
CA ALA A 47 13.86 22.16 11.37
C ALA A 47 15.24 21.50 11.21
N GLY A 48 16.10 21.56 12.24
CA GLY A 48 17.40 20.88 12.22
C GLY A 48 17.32 19.35 12.16
N LYS A 49 16.28 18.73 12.75
CA LYS A 49 16.05 17.27 12.62
C LYS A 49 15.59 16.90 11.21
N LEU A 50 14.65 17.67 10.66
CA LEU A 50 14.16 17.48 9.30
C LEU A 50 15.25 17.72 8.26
N LEU A 51 16.11 18.72 8.47
CA LEU A 51 17.24 19.00 7.58
C LEU A 51 18.17 17.79 7.45
N LYS A 52 18.51 17.13 8.57
CA LYS A 52 19.33 15.90 8.55
C LYS A 52 18.67 14.77 7.75
N LEU A 53 17.35 14.61 7.88
CA LEU A 53 16.60 13.61 7.13
C LEU A 53 16.56 13.93 5.63
N VAL A 54 16.49 15.20 5.25
CA VAL A 54 16.46 15.63 3.83
C VAL A 54 17.86 15.64 3.20
N GLU A 55 18.92 15.95 3.95
CA GLU A 55 20.31 15.89 3.47
C GLU A 55 20.80 14.44 3.28
N GLN A 56 20.28 13.49 4.06
CA GLN A 56 20.58 12.04 3.94
C GLN A 56 19.29 11.20 3.96
N PRO A 57 18.47 11.26 2.89
CA PRO A 57 17.16 10.63 2.90
C PRO A 57 17.22 9.12 2.71
N ALA A 58 18.33 8.56 2.21
CA ALA A 58 18.43 7.17 1.79
C ALA A 58 18.00 6.16 2.87
N ALA A 59 18.52 6.28 4.10
CA ALA A 59 18.18 5.36 5.18
C ALA A 59 16.70 5.49 5.63
N PHE A 60 16.19 6.72 5.65
CA PHE A 60 14.82 7.00 6.05
C PHE A 60 13.80 6.57 4.98
N LEU A 61 14.07 6.87 3.71
CA LEU A 61 13.29 6.40 2.56
C LEU A 61 13.27 4.87 2.47
N SER A 62 14.41 4.22 2.67
CA SER A 62 14.48 2.75 2.70
C SER A 62 13.57 2.17 3.79
N THR A 63 13.52 2.80 4.97
CA THR A 63 12.62 2.39 6.05
C THR A 63 11.15 2.58 5.68
N ILE A 64 10.80 3.70 5.04
CA ILE A 64 9.43 3.95 4.55
C ILE A 64 9.05 2.91 3.49
N GLN A 65 9.92 2.62 2.54
CA GLN A 65 9.68 1.62 1.50
C GLN A 65 9.44 0.22 2.07
N ILE A 66 10.21 -0.22 3.06
CA ILE A 66 9.95 -1.49 3.76
C ILE A 66 8.53 -1.47 4.37
N GLY A 67 8.13 -0.35 4.96
CA GLY A 67 6.76 -0.14 5.46
C GLY A 67 5.69 -0.24 4.38
N ILE A 68 5.89 0.41 3.23
CA ILE A 68 4.97 0.34 2.07
C ILE A 68 4.85 -1.10 1.58
N THR A 69 5.97 -1.79 1.38
CA THR A 69 5.99 -3.18 0.91
C THR A 69 5.28 -4.10 1.89
N LEU A 70 5.56 -3.98 3.20
CA LEU A 70 4.91 -4.80 4.21
C LEU A 70 3.40 -4.54 4.30
N ALA A 71 2.99 -3.27 4.33
CA ALA A 71 1.57 -2.89 4.34
C ALA A 71 0.85 -3.37 3.09
N GLY A 72 1.47 -3.23 1.92
CA GLY A 72 0.95 -3.69 0.64
C GLY A 72 0.85 -5.22 0.54
N PHE A 73 1.83 -5.93 1.10
CA PHE A 73 1.82 -7.39 1.18
C PHE A 73 0.68 -7.89 2.07
N LEU A 74 0.53 -7.33 3.28
CA LEU A 74 -0.56 -7.68 4.18
C LEU A 74 -1.94 -7.34 3.58
N GLY A 75 -2.08 -6.17 2.95
CA GLY A 75 -3.28 -5.78 2.22
C GLY A 75 -3.63 -6.74 1.08
N SER A 76 -2.63 -7.15 0.30
CA SER A 76 -2.81 -8.11 -0.80
C SER A 76 -3.19 -9.50 -0.30
N ALA A 77 -2.53 -9.99 0.77
CA ALA A 77 -2.83 -11.30 1.35
C ALA A 77 -4.25 -11.35 1.94
N PHE A 78 -4.63 -10.31 2.70
CA PHE A 78 -5.98 -10.17 3.23
C PHE A 78 -7.02 -10.13 2.10
N ALA A 79 -6.72 -9.36 1.05
CA ALA A 79 -7.63 -9.25 -0.09
C ALA A 79 -7.76 -10.56 -0.87
N ALA A 80 -6.67 -11.31 -1.05
CA ALA A 80 -6.71 -12.61 -1.69
C ALA A 80 -7.58 -13.60 -0.90
N GLU A 81 -7.38 -13.68 0.42
CA GLU A 81 -8.13 -14.63 1.26
C GLU A 81 -9.62 -14.30 1.35
N ASN A 82 -9.98 -13.01 1.44
CA ASN A 82 -11.35 -12.59 1.70
C ASN A 82 -12.13 -12.21 0.43
N PHE A 83 -11.46 -11.74 -0.63
CA PHE A 83 -12.13 -11.26 -1.85
C PHE A 83 -11.95 -12.16 -3.07
N SER A 84 -11.03 -13.13 -3.07
CA SER A 84 -10.80 -13.97 -4.26
C SER A 84 -12.05 -14.73 -4.71
N GLY A 85 -12.87 -15.25 -3.78
CA GLY A 85 -14.12 -15.96 -4.14
C GLY A 85 -15.10 -15.06 -4.89
N TYR A 86 -15.30 -13.83 -4.42
CA TYR A 86 -16.17 -12.85 -5.08
C TYR A 86 -15.67 -12.46 -6.47
N ILE A 87 -14.35 -12.29 -6.62
CA ILE A 87 -13.76 -11.97 -7.93
C ILE A 87 -13.91 -13.15 -8.90
N VAL A 88 -13.67 -14.38 -8.44
CA VAL A 88 -13.83 -15.59 -9.28
C VAL A 88 -15.27 -15.75 -9.73
N ASP A 89 -16.23 -15.60 -8.81
CA ASP A 89 -17.65 -15.71 -9.12
C ASP A 89 -18.10 -14.67 -10.16
N TRP A 90 -17.67 -13.42 -9.98
CA TRP A 90 -17.91 -12.33 -10.95
C TRP A 90 -17.29 -12.62 -12.32
N VAL A 91 -16.06 -13.14 -12.37
CA VAL A 91 -15.39 -13.47 -13.64
C VAL A 91 -16.09 -14.62 -14.37
N ILE A 92 -16.53 -15.65 -13.66
CA ILE A 92 -17.16 -16.82 -14.28
C ILE A 92 -18.61 -16.51 -14.69
N ASN A 93 -19.41 -15.98 -13.76
CA ASN A 93 -20.86 -15.89 -13.94
C ASN A 93 -21.30 -14.61 -14.67
N ASP A 94 -20.70 -13.45 -14.37
CA ASP A 94 -21.13 -12.17 -14.94
C ASP A 94 -20.39 -11.81 -16.24
N LEU A 95 -19.10 -12.16 -16.32
CA LEU A 95 -18.30 -11.98 -17.53
C LEU A 95 -18.43 -13.14 -18.53
N GLY A 96 -19.06 -14.25 -18.13
CA GLY A 96 -19.22 -15.44 -18.97
C GLY A 96 -17.89 -16.10 -19.33
N PHE A 97 -16.86 -15.93 -18.50
CA PHE A 97 -15.55 -16.52 -18.72
C PHE A 97 -15.55 -17.97 -18.21
N ASP A 98 -16.16 -18.86 -18.97
CA ASP A 98 -16.04 -20.31 -18.77
C ASP A 98 -14.63 -20.77 -19.19
N ALA A 99 -13.66 -20.59 -18.30
CA ALA A 99 -12.32 -21.11 -18.48
C ALA A 99 -12.36 -22.65 -18.49
N ILE A 100 -12.51 -23.19 -19.70
CA ILE A 100 -12.56 -24.61 -20.06
C ILE A 100 -13.89 -25.28 -19.64
N PRO A 101 -14.83 -25.49 -20.58
CA PRO A 101 -15.94 -26.40 -20.36
C PRO A 101 -15.38 -27.74 -19.88
N LEU A 102 -15.94 -28.33 -18.81
CA LEU A 102 -15.62 -29.70 -18.36
C LEU A 102 -15.58 -30.72 -19.52
N LYS A 103 -16.31 -30.44 -20.60
CA LYS A 103 -16.28 -31.15 -21.89
C LYS A 103 -14.90 -31.22 -22.59
N LEU A 104 -14.06 -30.20 -22.47
CA LEU A 104 -12.71 -30.20 -23.07
C LEU A 104 -11.72 -31.03 -22.24
N LEU A 105 -11.88 -31.08 -20.92
CA LEU A 105 -11.10 -31.98 -20.05
C LEU A 105 -11.43 -33.46 -20.32
N SER A 106 -12.70 -33.78 -20.65
CA SER A 106 -13.08 -35.14 -21.04
C SER A 106 -12.69 -35.55 -22.46
N THR A 107 -12.13 -34.64 -23.28
CA THR A 107 -11.66 -34.95 -24.65
C THR A 107 -10.16 -35.26 -24.69
N LEU A 108 -9.44 -34.95 -23.59
CA LEU A 108 -8.02 -35.30 -23.38
C LEU A 108 -7.84 -36.58 -22.54
N SER A 109 -8.95 -37.20 -22.09
CA SER A 109 -9.00 -38.56 -21.51
C SER A 109 -9.50 -39.54 -22.55
#